data_AF-A0A343WSA3-F1
#
_entry.id   AF-A0A343WSA3-F1
#
_cell.length_a   1.000
_cell.length_b   1.000
_cell.length_c   1.000
_cell.angle_alpha   90.00
_cell.angle_beta   90.00
_cell.angle_gamma   90.00
#
_symmetry.space_group_name_H-M   'P 1'
#
loop_
_entity.id
_entity.type
_entity.pdbx_description
1 polymer ?
#
loop_
_entity_poly.entity_id
_entity_poly.type
_entity_poly.pdbx_seq_one_letter_code
_entity_poly.pdbx_strand_id
1 'polypeptide(L)' 'MKQEILQTKSRKLKKRGWQKRVIVQINSSSCLNYSLFIYFIRKEKLKLNKKLLANFFVSEAGTSFSLRKWMFWFYGV' A
#
# COMPACT_ATOMS: atom_id res chain seq x y z
N MET A 1 29.41 7.28 -17.44
CA MET A 1 28.78 8.45 -16.78
C MET A 1 27.38 8.83 -17.26
N LYS A 2 27.15 9.33 -18.50
CA LYS A 2 25.81 9.83 -18.90
C LYS A 2 24.71 8.76 -18.80
N GLN A 3 24.98 7.52 -19.23
CA GLN A 3 24.03 6.40 -19.09
C GLN A 3 23.75 6.02 -17.63
N GLU A 4 24.75 6.00 -16.75
CA GLU A 4 24.59 5.64 -15.33
C GLU A 4 23.70 6.66 -14.59
N ILE A 5 23.84 7.94 -14.92
CA ILE A 5 22.99 9.02 -14.40
C ILE A 5 21.53 8.82 -14.86
N LEU A 6 21.33 8.50 -16.14
CA LEU A 6 20.00 8.23 -16.70
C LEU A 6 19.37 6.98 -16.08
N GLN A 7 20.12 5.89 -15.92
CA GLN A 7 19.66 4.66 -15.26
C GLN A 7 19.28 4.92 -13.80
N THR A 8 20.09 5.70 -13.07
CA THR A 8 19.81 6.06 -11.67
C THR A 8 18.53 6.90 -11.56
N LYS A 9 18.35 7.88 -12.45
CA LYS A 9 17.14 8.71 -12.50
C LYS A 9 15.91 7.85 -12.83
N SER A 10 16.02 6.99 -13.84
CA SER A 10 14.95 6.05 -14.24
C SER A 10 14.54 5.14 -13.08
N ARG A 11 15.50 4.54 -12.37
CA ARG A 11 15.24 3.71 -11.18
C ARG A 11 14.48 4.47 -10.11
N LYS A 12 14.87 5.72 -9.81
CA LYS A 12 14.20 6.57 -8.81
C LYS A 12 12.76 6.87 -9.24
N LEU A 13 12.54 7.23 -10.52
CA LEU A 13 11.20 7.50 -11.05
C LEU A 13 10.31 6.26 -11.04
N LYS A 14 10.83 5.10 -11.46
CA LYS A 14 10.11 3.82 -11.41
C LYS A 14 9.65 3.49 -9.99
N LYS A 15 10.52 3.68 -8.99
CA LYS A 15 10.19 3.47 -7.57
C LYS A 15 9.07 4.41 -7.09
N ARG A 16 9.14 5.70 -7.45
CA ARG A 16 8.11 6.70 -7.11
C ARG A 16 6.77 6.39 -7.80
N GLY A 17 6.80 6.03 -9.08
CA GLY A 17 5.60 5.68 -9.85
C GLY A 17 4.89 4.47 -9.26
N TRP A 18 5.65 3.43 -8.91
CA TRP A 18 5.10 2.25 -8.25
C TRP A 18 4.48 2.59 -6.88
N GLN A 19 5.14 3.43 -6.07
CA GLN A 19 4.61 3.86 -4.78
C GLN A 19 3.28 4.62 -4.92
N LYS A 20 3.15 5.50 -5.92
CA LYS A 20 1.88 6.19 -6.21
C LYS A 20 0.76 5.20 -6.55
N ARG A 21 1.05 4.21 -7.41
CA ARG A 21 0.06 3.17 -7.77
C ARG A 21 -0.45 2.41 -6.54
N VAL A 22 0.45 2.04 -5.63
CA VAL A 22 0.07 1.36 -4.38
C VAL A 22 -0.82 2.21 -3.49
N ILE A 23 -0.52 3.51 -3.36
CA ILE A 23 -1.36 4.42 -2.58
C ILE A 23 -2.76 4.50 -3.18
N VAL A 24 -2.86 4.67 -4.50
CA VAL A 24 -4.14 4.72 -5.23
C VAL A 24 -4.92 3.43 -5.03
N GLN A 25 -4.26 2.29 -5.17
CA GLN A 25 -4.88 0.98 -5.02
C GLN A 25 -5.41 0.76 -3.59
N ILE A 26 -4.62 1.11 -2.57
CA ILE A 26 -5.07 0.99 -1.17
C ILE A 26 -6.25 1.91 -0.89
N ASN A 27 -6.23 3.15 -1.40
CA ASN A 27 -7.37 4.06 -1.30
C ASN A 27 -8.63 3.45 -1.92
N SER A 28 -8.53 2.84 -3.10
CA SER A 28 -9.68 2.22 -3.76
C SER A 28 -10.18 0.96 -3.04
N SER A 29 -9.27 0.14 -2.51
CA SER A 29 -9.63 -1.18 -1.95
C SER A 29 -10.07 -1.13 -0.49
N SER A 30 -9.52 -0.22 0.31
CA SER A 30 -9.75 -0.18 1.75
C SER A 30 -10.99 0.61 2.16
N CYS A 31 -11.62 1.36 1.23
CA CYS A 31 -12.73 2.30 1.49
C CYS A 31 -12.44 3.38 2.53
N LEU A 32 -11.19 3.47 3.02
CA LEU A 32 -10.67 4.52 3.88
C LEU A 32 -9.44 5.13 3.22
N ASN A 33 -9.09 6.34 3.65
CA ASN A 33 -7.90 7.02 3.15
C ASN A 33 -6.61 6.29 3.55
N TYR A 34 -5.60 6.33 2.69
CA TYR A 34 -4.29 5.70 2.89
C TYR A 34 -3.61 6.14 4.19
N SER A 35 -3.86 7.38 4.64
CA SER A 35 -3.39 7.88 5.93
C SER A 35 -3.96 7.08 7.10
N LEU A 36 -5.28 6.84 7.10
CA LEU A 36 -5.97 6.01 8.09
C LEU A 36 -5.48 4.56 8.00
N PHE A 37 -5.33 4.03 6.79
CA PHE A 37 -4.77 2.70 6.60
C PHE A 37 -3.37 2.56 7.22
N ILE A 38 -2.47 3.51 6.98
CA ILE A 38 -1.12 3.49 7.56
C ILE A 38 -1.14 3.67 9.08
N TYR A 39 -2.04 4.48 9.61
CA TYR A 39 -2.22 4.62 11.05
C TYR A 39 -2.65 3.30 11.70
N PHE A 40 -3.67 2.65 11.14
CA PHE A 40 -4.13 1.32 11.56
C PHE A 40 -2.99 0.29 11.57
N ILE A 41 -2.28 0.14 10.45
CA ILE A 41 -1.14 -0.79 10.33
C ILE A 41 -0.07 -0.52 11.39
N ARG A 42 0.23 0.76 11.67
CA ARG A 42 1.20 1.15 12.71
C ARG A 42 0.71 0.85 14.12
N LYS A 43 -0.57 1.10 14.40
CA LYS A 43 -1.17 0.87 15.73
C LYS A 43 -1.29 -0.61 16.05
N GLU A 44 -1.73 -1.41 15.09
CA GLU A 44 -1.78 -2.87 15.18
C GLU A 44 -0.39 -3.54 15.03
N LYS A 45 0.68 -2.75 14.86
CA LYS A 45 2.07 -3.20 14.73
C LYS A 45 2.28 -4.24 13.62
N LEU A 46 1.49 -4.15 12.55
CA LEU A 46 1.56 -5.04 11.40
C LEU A 46 2.82 -4.73 10.58
N LYS A 47 3.84 -5.60 10.66
CA LYS A 47 5.12 -5.47 9.95
C LYS A 47 5.03 -5.92 8.48
N LEU A 48 4.04 -5.42 7.75
CA LEU A 48 3.86 -5.76 6.33
C LEU A 48 4.54 -4.77 5.39
N ASN A 49 5.22 -5.33 4.38
CA ASN A 49 5.77 -4.54 3.30
C ASN A 49 4.63 -4.02 2.41
N LYS A 50 4.64 -2.72 2.08
CA LYS A 50 3.66 -2.08 1.19
C LYS A 50 3.51 -2.79 -0.16
N LYS A 51 4.59 -3.43 -0.65
CA LYS A 51 4.60 -4.26 -1.87
C LYS A 51 3.70 -5.49 -1.76
N LEU A 52 3.90 -6.25 -0.69
CA LEU A 52 3.11 -7.45 -0.43
C LEU A 52 1.66 -7.08 -0.17
N LEU A 53 1.45 -5.98 0.56
CA LEU A 53 0.13 -5.53 0.92
C LEU A 53 -0.70 -5.10 -0.30
N ALA A 54 -0.09 -4.39 -1.25
CA ALA A 54 -0.71 -4.09 -2.53
C ALA A 54 -1.01 -5.37 -3.34
N ASN A 55 -0.14 -6.38 -3.27
CA ASN A 55 -0.36 -7.65 -3.96
C ASN A 55 -1.56 -8.40 -3.36
N PHE A 56 -1.66 -8.50 -2.03
CA PHE A 56 -2.79 -9.13 -1.34
C PHE A 56 -4.13 -8.52 -1.75
N PHE A 57 -4.19 -7.19 -1.88
CA PHE A 57 -5.38 -6.49 -2.36
C PHE A 57 -5.84 -6.89 -3.77
N VAL A 58 -4.95 -7.40 -4.63
CA VAL A 58 -5.32 -7.90 -5.96
C VAL A 58 -5.54 -9.41 -5.96
N SER A 59 -4.63 -10.15 -5.34
CA SER A 59 -4.55 -11.61 -5.50
C SER A 59 -5.44 -12.37 -4.52
N GLU A 60 -5.72 -11.80 -3.34
CA GLU A 60 -6.37 -12.50 -2.25
C GLU A 60 -7.58 -11.70 -1.72
N ALA A 61 -8.72 -11.90 -2.38
CA ALA A 61 -9.96 -11.22 -2.03
C ALA A 61 -10.40 -11.50 -0.57
N GLY A 62 -10.23 -12.75 -0.10
CA GLY A 62 -10.59 -13.13 1.28
C GLY A 62 -9.75 -12.42 2.34
N THR A 63 -8.43 -12.42 2.18
CA THR A 63 -7.48 -11.70 3.06
C THR A 63 -7.74 -10.20 3.05
N SER A 64 -8.08 -9.65 1.88
CA SER A 64 -8.41 -8.23 1.73
C SER A 64 -9.70 -7.86 2.45
N PHE A 65 -10.72 -8.73 2.35
CA PHE A 65 -12.01 -8.54 3.02
C PHE A 65 -11.88 -8.60 4.54
N SER A 66 -11.14 -9.58 5.08
CA SER A 66 -10.92 -9.70 6.53
C SER A 66 -10.11 -8.53 7.08
N LEU A 67 -9.05 -8.10 6.38
CA LEU A 67 -8.27 -6.90 6.73
C LEU A 67 -9.16 -5.65 6.77
N ARG A 68 -10.05 -5.50 5.78
CA ARG A 68 -10.98 -4.38 5.71
C ARG A 68 -11.99 -4.39 6.85
N LYS A 69 -12.59 -5.56 7.17
CA LYS A 69 -13.47 -5.70 8.34
C LYS A 69 -12.74 -5.34 9.63
N TRP A 70 -11.53 -5.87 9.84
CA TRP A 70 -10.73 -5.55 11.03
C TRP A 70 -10.46 -4.04 11.14
N MET A 71 -10.12 -3.40 10.02
CA MET A 71 -9.90 -1.97 9.98
C MET A 71 -11.17 -1.17 10.32
N PHE A 72 -12.35 -1.58 9.85
CA PHE A 72 -13.62 -0.93 10.21
C PHE A 72 -13.92 -1.04 11.71
N TRP A 73 -13.77 -2.25 12.27
CA TRP A 73 -13.88 -2.47 13.72
C TRP A 73 -12.93 -1.59 14.53
N PHE A 74 -11.68 -1.42 14.08
CA PHE A 74 -10.71 -0.55 14.74
C PHE A 74 -11.15 0.93 14.79
N TYR A 75 -11.84 1.40 13.77
CA TYR A 75 -12.34 2.77 13.69
C TYR A 75 -13.76 2.95 14.24
N GLY A 76 -14.41 1.87 14.71
CA GLY A 76 -15.78 1.92 15.22
C GLY A 76 -16.84 2.15 14.14
N VAL A 77 -16.56 1.73 12.90
CA VAL A 77 -17.52 1.72 11.77
C VAL A 77 -18.01 0.29 11.56
#